data_AF-A0A919YFQ3-F1
#
_entry.id   AF-A0A919YFQ3-F1
#
_cell.length_a   1.000
_cell.length_b   1.000
_cell.length_c   1.000
_cell.angle_alpha   90.00
_cell.angle_beta   90.00
_cell.angle_gamma   90.00
#
_symmetry.space_group_name_H-M   'P 1'
#
loop_
_entity.id
_entity.type
_entity.pdbx_description
1 polymer ?
#
loop_
_entity_poly.entity_id
_entity_poly.type
_entity_poly.pdbx_seq_one_letter_code
_entity_poly.pdbx_strand_id
1 'polypeptide(L)'
;MNFLISVERSYKRYKRLLHSKGIDRRTKLILSEKYNALRQIIIFLYGDFLDNTTTHNQQCVEIFQTNNFSIPESASDLNLPEDTLRKVLTSVDLEMMTIVGKSTIENINKARTIWDIQKAMRGFNKMLNRFRYSA
;
A
#
# COMPACT_ATOMS: atom_id res chain seq x y z
N MET A 1 4.93 9.40 -5.55
CA MET A 1 4.43 8.16 -4.93
C MET A 1 2.95 8.28 -4.60
N ASN A 2 2.08 8.15 -5.59
CA ASN A 2 0.62 8.30 -5.43
C ASN A 2 -0.08 6.98 -5.07
N PHE A 3 0.41 5.85 -5.57
CA PHE A 3 -0.20 4.55 -5.35
C PHE A 3 -0.08 4.14 -3.87
N LEU A 4 1.13 4.08 -3.31
CA LEU A 4 1.33 3.68 -1.90
C LEU A 4 0.55 4.60 -0.94
N ILE A 5 0.57 5.92 -1.17
CA ILE A 5 -0.22 6.89 -0.39
C ILE A 5 -1.73 6.58 -0.47
N SER A 6 -2.24 6.20 -1.64
CA SER A 6 -3.66 5.85 -1.80
C SER A 6 -4.06 4.59 -1.02
N VAL A 7 -3.17 3.59 -0.98
CA VAL A 7 -3.35 2.35 -0.20
C VAL A 7 -3.38 2.68 1.29
N GLU A 8 -2.40 3.46 1.77
CA GLU A 8 -2.34 3.91 3.16
C GLU A 8 -3.57 4.72 3.59
N ARG A 9 -4.01 5.67 2.75
CA ARG A 9 -5.21 6.47 3.03
C ARG A 9 -6.44 5.59 3.15
N SER A 10 -6.60 4.60 2.26
CA SER A 10 -7.71 3.65 2.28
C SER A 10 -7.66 2.78 3.55
N TYR A 11 -6.48 2.28 3.90
CA TYR A 11 -6.25 1.50 5.13
C TYR A 11 -6.60 2.29 6.39
N LYS A 12 -6.05 3.51 6.53
CA LYS A 12 -6.34 4.43 7.65
C LYS A 12 -7.81 4.81 7.70
N ARG A 13 -8.48 4.96 6.55
CA ARG A 13 -9.93 5.20 6.48
C ARG A 13 -10.73 4.03 7.04
N TYR A 14 -10.47 2.80 6.61
CA TYR A 14 -11.23 1.64 7.11
C TYR A 14 -10.94 1.32 8.58
N LYS A 15 -9.70 1.54 9.04
CA LYS A 15 -9.37 1.47 10.48
C LYS A 15 -10.24 2.42 11.30
N ARG A 16 -10.36 3.68 10.87
CA ARG A 16 -11.22 4.69 11.53
C ARG A 16 -12.68 4.28 11.51
N LEU A 17 -13.19 3.87 10.35
CA LEU A 17 -14.59 3.44 10.22
C LEU A 17 -14.90 2.25 11.12
N LEU A 18 -14.01 1.26 11.27
CA LEU A 18 -14.22 0.13 12.18
C LEU A 18 -14.43 0.52 13.65
N HIS A 19 -13.88 1.66 14.07
CA HIS A 19 -13.99 2.17 15.43
C HIS A 19 -15.16 3.15 15.60
N SER A 20 -15.89 3.48 14.54
CA SER A 20 -17.06 4.36 14.62
C SER A 20 -18.22 3.67 15.34
N LYS A 21 -18.91 4.43 16.19
CA LYS A 21 -20.13 3.99 16.88
C LYS A 21 -21.29 3.85 15.87
N GLY A 22 -22.21 2.94 16.13
CA GLY A 22 -23.46 2.81 15.37
C GLY A 22 -23.38 2.05 14.05
N ILE A 23 -22.26 1.37 13.76
CA ILE A 23 -22.15 0.52 12.57
C ILE A 23 -22.79 -0.84 12.84
N ASP A 24 -23.65 -1.28 11.92
CA ASP A 24 -24.28 -2.60 11.99
C ASP A 24 -23.25 -3.74 11.80
N ARG A 25 -23.61 -4.93 12.29
CA ARG A 25 -22.71 -6.09 12.27
C ARG A 25 -22.23 -6.47 10.86
N ARG A 26 -23.09 -6.35 9.84
CA ARG A 26 -22.76 -6.74 8.46
C ARG A 26 -21.77 -5.74 7.85
N THR A 27 -22.03 -4.45 8.01
CA THR A 27 -21.10 -3.41 7.56
C THR A 27 -19.76 -3.52 8.28
N LYS A 28 -19.76 -3.81 9.58
CA LYS A 28 -18.53 -4.03 10.35
C LYS A 28 -17.68 -5.18 9.80
N LEU A 29 -18.31 -6.29 9.41
CA LEU A 29 -17.60 -7.42 8.78
C LEU A 29 -16.96 -7.04 7.45
N ILE A 30 -17.68 -6.32 6.58
CA ILE A 30 -17.15 -5.86 5.29
C ILE A 30 -15.98 -4.90 5.49
N LEU A 31 -16.11 -3.94 6.41
CA LEU A 31 -15.03 -3.00 6.73
C LEU A 31 -13.81 -3.72 7.31
N SER A 32 -14.01 -4.75 8.13
CA SER A 32 -12.93 -5.56 8.70
C SER A 32 -12.17 -6.28 7.60
N GLU A 33 -12.89 -6.86 6.64
CA GLU A 33 -12.27 -7.56 5.52
C GLU A 33 -11.50 -6.60 4.60
N LYS A 34 -12.04 -5.41 4.32
CA LYS A 34 -11.32 -4.37 3.56
C LYS A 34 -10.04 -3.94 4.29
N TYR A 35 -10.14 -3.71 5.60
CA TYR A 35 -8.99 -3.34 6.43
C TYR A 35 -7.92 -4.43 6.40
N ASN A 36 -8.30 -5.70 6.59
CA ASN A 36 -7.39 -6.83 6.57
C ASN A 36 -6.72 -7.02 5.20
N ALA A 37 -7.48 -6.90 4.12
CA ALA A 37 -6.95 -6.99 2.75
C ALA A 37 -5.89 -5.90 2.50
N LEU A 38 -6.19 -4.64 2.83
CA LEU A 38 -5.21 -3.55 2.67
C LEU A 38 -4.02 -3.70 3.61
N ARG A 39 -4.23 -4.21 4.84
CA ARG A 39 -3.13 -4.50 5.76
C ARG A 39 -2.15 -5.52 5.18
N GLN A 40 -2.64 -6.58 4.55
CA GLN A 40 -1.78 -7.58 3.89
C GLN A 40 -0.96 -6.96 2.77
N ILE A 41 -1.59 -6.12 1.94
CA ILE A 41 -0.89 -5.40 0.87
C ILE A 41 0.18 -4.47 1.45
N ILE A 42 -0.12 -3.69 2.49
CA ILE A 42 0.85 -2.80 3.14
C ILE A 42 2.03 -3.57 3.73
N ILE A 43 1.77 -4.71 4.38
CA ILE A 43 2.83 -5.59 4.91
C ILE A 43 3.74 -6.08 3.80
N PHE A 44 3.16 -6.52 2.67
CA PHE A 44 3.94 -6.92 1.51
C PHE A 44 4.76 -5.75 0.95
N LEU A 45 4.16 -4.57 0.80
CA LEU A 45 4.82 -3.41 0.21
C LEU A 45 6.00 -2.91 1.05
N TYR A 46 5.89 -2.88 2.37
CA TYR A 46 6.96 -2.42 3.25
C TYR A 46 7.93 -3.53 3.71
N GLY A 47 7.53 -4.80 3.63
CA GLY A 47 8.39 -5.95 3.90
C GLY A 47 8.91 -6.52 2.59
N ASP A 48 8.35 -7.67 2.18
CA ASP A 48 8.76 -8.44 1.00
C ASP A 48 9.21 -7.59 -0.21
N PHE A 49 8.47 -6.56 -0.61
CA PHE A 49 8.85 -5.73 -1.76
C PHE A 49 10.07 -4.84 -1.50
N LEU A 50 10.11 -4.11 -0.38
CA LEU A 50 11.25 -3.24 -0.07
C LEU A 50 12.51 -4.03 0.30
N ASP A 51 12.36 -5.17 0.96
CA ASP A 51 13.49 -6.06 1.28
C ASP A 51 14.18 -6.59 0.01
N ASN A 52 13.47 -6.59 -1.13
CA ASN A 52 13.97 -7.01 -2.43
C ASN A 52 14.28 -5.85 -3.39
N THR A 53 14.19 -4.59 -2.93
CA THR A 53 14.66 -3.43 -3.71
C THR A 53 16.10 -3.06 -3.32
N THR A 54 16.67 -2.05 -3.98
CA THR A 54 18.00 -1.57 -3.61
C THR A 54 17.97 -0.85 -2.26
N THR A 55 19.05 -0.92 -1.49
CA THR A 55 19.16 -0.20 -0.21
C THR A 55 18.85 1.30 -0.35
N HIS A 56 19.25 1.90 -1.48
CA HIS A 56 18.94 3.30 -1.78
C HIS A 56 17.43 3.56 -1.91
N ASN A 57 16.73 2.71 -2.67
CA ASN A 57 15.28 2.83 -2.86
C ASN A 57 14.53 2.60 -1.55
N GLN A 58 14.94 1.61 -0.77
CA GLN A 58 14.39 1.33 0.56
C GLN A 58 14.51 2.56 1.47
N GLN A 59 15.72 3.11 1.61
CA GLN A 59 15.96 4.32 2.40
C GLN A 59 15.12 5.51 1.95
N CYS A 60 14.99 5.72 0.62
CA CYS A 60 14.15 6.79 0.08
C CYS A 60 12.69 6.65 0.52
N VAL A 61 12.13 5.43 0.49
CA VAL A 61 10.74 5.18 0.88
C VAL A 61 10.55 5.30 2.39
N GLU A 62 11.46 4.77 3.20
CA GLU A 62 11.39 4.81 4.67
C GLU A 62 11.46 6.24 5.21
N ILE A 63 12.38 7.06 4.71
CA ILE A 63 12.48 8.48 5.10
C ILE A 63 11.26 9.24 4.60
N PHE A 64 10.80 8.99 3.37
CA PHE A 64 9.58 9.60 2.85
C PHE A 64 8.34 9.28 3.68
N GLN A 65 8.24 8.05 4.19
CA GLN A 65 7.18 7.66 5.12
C GLN A 65 7.31 8.35 6.48
N THR A 66 8.53 8.38 7.03
CA THR A 66 8.84 8.99 8.34
C THR A 66 8.50 10.49 8.35
N ASN A 67 8.79 11.19 7.25
CA ASN A 67 8.48 12.60 7.05
C ASN A 67 7.06 12.84 6.52
N ASN A 68 6.11 11.96 6.85
CA ASN A 68 4.69 12.11 6.50
C ASN A 68 4.42 12.39 5.00
N PHE A 69 5.22 11.81 4.11
CA PHE A 69 5.16 12.01 2.66
C PHE A 69 5.52 13.43 2.20
N SER A 70 6.38 14.14 2.94
CA SER A 70 6.93 15.44 2.57
C SER A 70 8.18 15.27 1.71
N ILE A 71 8.12 15.67 0.43
CA ILE A 71 9.30 15.62 -0.46
C ILE A 71 10.42 16.55 0.02
N PRO A 72 10.16 17.83 0.38
CA PRO A 72 11.25 18.73 0.79
C PRO A 72 12.00 18.24 2.02
N GLU A 73 11.28 17.79 3.06
CA GLU A 73 11.90 17.27 4.29
C GLU A 73 12.70 16.01 4.01
N SER A 74 12.14 15.08 3.25
CA SER A 74 12.82 13.82 2.90
C SER A 74 14.06 14.04 2.03
N ALA A 75 13.99 14.97 1.08
CA ALA A 75 15.11 15.32 0.22
C ALA A 75 16.26 15.95 1.04
N SER A 76 15.90 16.80 2.02
CA SER A 76 16.85 17.36 2.98
C SER A 76 17.53 16.26 3.81
N ASP A 77 16.76 15.36 4.41
CA ASP A 77 17.29 14.28 5.25
C ASP A 77 18.18 13.29 4.49
N LEU A 78 17.85 13.02 3.22
CA LEU A 78 18.62 12.16 2.34
C LEU A 78 19.82 12.88 1.69
N ASN A 79 19.94 14.20 1.86
CA ASN A 79 20.89 15.05 1.13
C ASN A 79 20.82 14.83 -0.39
N LEU A 80 19.61 14.82 -0.94
CA LEU A 80 19.32 14.62 -2.37
C LEU A 80 18.56 15.83 -2.94
N PRO A 81 18.72 16.16 -4.23
CA PRO A 81 17.81 17.08 -4.91
C PRO A 81 16.36 16.54 -4.89
N GLU A 82 15.37 17.42 -4.68
CA GLU A 82 13.95 17.03 -4.67
C GLU A 82 13.53 16.29 -5.94
N ASP A 83 14.01 16.73 -7.10
CA ASP A 83 13.69 16.10 -8.39
C ASP A 83 14.23 14.67 -8.49
N THR A 84 15.41 14.42 -7.92
CA THR A 84 15.99 13.08 -7.85
C THR A 84 15.14 12.19 -6.96
N LEU A 85 14.78 12.67 -5.77
CA LEU A 85 13.91 11.92 -4.86
C LEU A 85 12.54 11.63 -5.50
N ARG A 86 11.92 12.61 -6.18
CA ARG A 86 10.65 12.43 -6.89
C ARG A 86 10.74 11.33 -7.95
N LYS A 87 11.84 11.28 -8.71
CA LYS A 87 12.06 10.24 -9.73
C LYS A 87 12.18 8.86 -9.10
N VAL A 88 13.02 8.71 -8.07
CA VAL A 88 13.21 7.45 -7.34
C VAL A 88 11.88 6.96 -6.78
N LEU A 89 11.19 7.81 -6.00
CA LEU A 89 9.91 7.47 -5.39
C LEU A 89 8.82 7.17 -6.43
N THR A 90 8.86 7.81 -7.60
CA THR A 90 7.89 7.52 -8.68
C THR A 90 8.18 6.17 -9.33
N SER A 91 9.45 5.83 -9.58
CA SER A 91 9.83 4.52 -10.10
C SER A 91 9.37 3.40 -9.17
N VAL A 92 9.69 3.54 -7.88
CA VAL A 92 9.30 2.57 -6.85
C VAL A 92 7.78 2.43 -6.76
N ASP A 93 7.03 3.55 -6.78
CA ASP A 93 5.56 3.53 -6.75
C ASP A 93 4.94 2.79 -7.93
N LEU A 94 5.52 2.93 -9.12
CA LEU A 94 5.05 2.28 -10.34
C LEU A 94 5.29 0.77 -10.28
N GLU A 95 6.43 0.34 -9.74
CA GLU A 95 6.73 -1.07 -9.50
C GLU A 95 5.76 -1.67 -8.48
N MET A 96 5.57 -1.01 -7.33
CA MET A 96 4.57 -1.39 -6.33
C MET A 96 3.17 -1.52 -6.93
N MET A 97 2.75 -0.54 -7.75
CA MET A 97 1.45 -0.56 -8.41
C MET A 97 1.32 -1.71 -9.42
N THR A 98 2.38 -2.02 -10.15
CA THR A 98 2.40 -3.09 -11.16
C THR A 98 2.25 -4.45 -10.50
N ILE A 99 2.99 -4.65 -9.42
CA ILE A 99 3.00 -5.88 -8.61
C ILE A 99 1.64 -6.07 -7.91
N VAL A 100 1.17 -5.09 -7.16
CA VAL A 100 -0.12 -5.21 -6.44
C VAL A 100 -1.32 -5.22 -7.40
N GLY A 101 -1.20 -4.51 -8.52
CA GLY A 101 -2.26 -4.25 -9.48
C GLY A 101 -3.16 -3.09 -9.03
N LYS A 102 -3.19 -2.02 -9.82
CA LYS A 102 -4.05 -0.84 -9.56
C LYS A 102 -5.53 -1.23 -9.33
N SER A 103 -6.03 -2.17 -10.12
CA SER A 103 -7.42 -2.64 -10.02
C SER A 103 -7.70 -3.39 -8.72
N THR A 104 -6.70 -4.01 -8.07
CA THR A 104 -6.86 -4.70 -6.79
C THR A 104 -7.37 -3.73 -5.72
N ILE A 105 -6.71 -2.57 -5.56
CA ILE A 105 -7.08 -1.57 -4.57
C ILE A 105 -8.44 -0.96 -4.87
N GLU A 106 -8.71 -0.63 -6.13
CA GLU A 106 -10.00 -0.10 -6.55
C GLU A 106 -11.14 -1.10 -6.28
N ASN A 107 -10.92 -2.38 -6.55
CA ASN A 107 -11.90 -3.43 -6.32
C ASN A 107 -12.14 -3.66 -4.82
N ILE A 108 -11.09 -3.68 -4.00
CA ILE A 108 -11.23 -3.72 -2.53
C ILE A 108 -12.06 -2.52 -2.05
N ASN A 109 -11.78 -1.32 -2.55
CA ASN A 109 -12.47 -0.11 -2.15
C ASN A 109 -13.96 -0.10 -2.56
N LYS A 110 -14.28 -0.57 -3.78
CA LYS A 110 -15.65 -0.63 -4.32
C LYS A 110 -16.47 -1.84 -3.84
N ALA A 111 -15.81 -2.88 -3.33
CA ALA A 111 -16.47 -4.12 -2.90
C ALA A 111 -17.62 -3.88 -1.91
N ARG A 112 -18.76 -4.54 -2.13
CA ARG A 112 -19.94 -4.47 -1.25
C ARG A 112 -20.14 -5.74 -0.44
N THR A 113 -19.39 -6.79 -0.76
CA THR A 113 -19.45 -8.09 -0.08
C THR A 113 -18.04 -8.57 0.29
N ILE A 114 -17.96 -9.49 1.25
CA ILE A 114 -16.70 -10.18 1.60
C ILE A 114 -16.16 -10.93 0.38
N TRP A 115 -17.04 -11.57 -0.39
CA TRP A 115 -16.66 -12.32 -1.59
C TRP A 115 -15.98 -11.43 -2.65
N ASP A 116 -16.47 -10.20 -2.87
CA ASP A 116 -15.84 -9.26 -3.81
C ASP A 116 -14.41 -8.89 -3.37
N ILE A 117 -14.19 -8.74 -2.06
CA ILE A 117 -12.87 -8.43 -1.49
C ILE A 117 -11.93 -9.62 -1.69
N GLN A 118 -12.39 -10.83 -1.37
CA GLN A 118 -11.62 -12.05 -1.58
C GLN A 118 -11.30 -12.27 -3.05
N LYS A 119 -12.23 -11.97 -3.96
CA LYS A 119 -12.00 -12.04 -5.41
C LYS A 119 -10.92 -11.04 -5.85
N ALA A 120 -10.92 -9.81 -5.34
CA ALA A 120 -9.87 -8.84 -5.60
C ALA A 120 -8.50 -9.34 -5.10
N MET A 121 -8.47 -9.92 -3.89
CA MET A 121 -7.25 -10.45 -3.29
C MET A 121 -6.71 -11.71 -3.98
N ARG A 122 -7.52 -12.50 -4.70
CA ARG A 122 -7.03 -13.69 -5.43
C ARG A 122 -5.92 -13.35 -6.43
N GLY A 123 -6.08 -12.25 -7.18
CA GLY A 123 -5.09 -11.80 -8.15
C GLY A 123 -3.78 -11.42 -7.46
N PHE A 124 -3.88 -10.61 -6.41
CA PHE A 124 -2.74 -10.22 -5.59
C PHE A 124 -2.04 -11.42 -4.95
N ASN A 125 -2.78 -12.36 -4.33
CA ASN A 125 -2.19 -13.53 -3.69
C ASN A 125 -1.45 -14.44 -4.67
N LYS A 126 -1.95 -14.58 -5.91
CA LYS A 126 -1.25 -15.31 -6.97
C LYS A 126 0.07 -14.63 -7.35
N MET A 127 0.07 -13.30 -7.42
CA MET A 127 1.27 -12.51 -7.68
C MET A 127 2.25 -12.61 -6.50
N LEU A 128 1.77 -12.44 -5.26
CA LEU A 128 2.54 -12.54 -4.03
C LEU A 128 3.30 -13.86 -3.95
N ASN A 129 2.62 -14.96 -4.25
CA ASN A 129 3.26 -16.28 -4.28
C ASN A 129 4.38 -16.31 -5.33
N ARG A 130 4.17 -15.79 -6.54
CA ARG A 130 5.22 -15.73 -7.57
C ARG A 130 6.41 -14.89 -7.12
N PHE A 131 6.16 -13.71 -6.55
CA PHE A 131 7.18 -12.80 -6.07
C PHE A 131 8.09 -13.50 -5.03
N ARG A 132 7.51 -14.21 -4.08
CA ARG A 132 8.24 -14.98 -3.04
C ARG A 132 9.03 -16.17 -3.56
N TYR A 133 8.70 -16.71 -4.73
CA TYR A 133 9.47 -17.79 -5.36
C TYR A 133 10.56 -17.27 -6.31
N SER A 134 10.49 -15.99 -6.70
CA SER A 134 11.47 -15.33 -7.57
C SER A 134 12.49 -14.47 -6.85
N ALA A 135 12.23 -14.14 -5.58
CA ALA A 135 13.15 -13.52 -4.64
C ALA A 135 14.00 -14.59 -3.94
#